data_AF-A0A832F380-F1
#
_entry.id   AF-A0A832F380-F1
#
_cell.length_a   1.000
_cell.length_b   1.000
_cell.length_c   1.000
_cell.angle_alpha   90.00
_cell.angle_beta   90.00
_cell.angle_gamma   90.00
#
_symmetry.space_group_name_H-M   'P 1'
#
loop_
_entity.id
_entity.type
_entity.pdbx_description
1 polymer ?
#
loop_
_entity_poly.entity_id
_entity_poly.type
_entity_poly.pdbx_seq_one_letter_code
_entity_poly.pdbx_strand_id
1 'polypeptide(L)' 'MYILGVWDGHESGAALLRDNRIIYAASEERFTRRKTELQFPVNSIKAALNYAKIKPDEVDSVTFTTTEFIKTLD' A
#
# COMPACT_ATOMS: atom_id res chain seq x y z
N MET A 1 12.59 5.58 -10.42
CA MET A 1 11.89 6.23 -9.30
C MET A 1 10.69 5.38 -8.89
N TYR A 2 10.59 5.02 -7.61
CA TYR A 2 9.51 4.26 -7.01
C TYR A 2 8.66 5.13 -6.10
N ILE A 3 7.34 5.12 -6.31
CA ILE A 3 6.38 5.80 -5.44
C ILE A 3 5.40 4.76 -4.89
N LEU A 4 5.28 4.69 -3.57
CA LEU A 4 4.32 3.84 -2.87
C LEU A 4 3.09 4.65 -2.47
N GLY A 5 1.95 4.36 -3.09
CA GLY A 5 0.64 4.85 -2.67
C GLY A 5 0.03 3.93 -1.62
N VAL A 6 -0.45 4.52 -0.52
CA VAL A 6 -1.07 3.81 0.60
C VAL A 6 -2.47 4.37 0.84
N TRP A 7 -3.44 3.46 0.98
CA TRP A 7 -4.80 3.77 1.40
C TRP A 7 -5.16 2.91 2.60
N ASP A 8 -5.54 3.55 3.71
CA ASP A 8 -5.84 2.94 5.00
C ASP A 8 -7.30 3.16 5.45
N GLY A 9 -8.17 3.59 4.53
CA GLY A 9 -9.60 3.75 4.78
C GLY A 9 -10.41 2.49 4.46
N HIS A 10 -11.68 2.68 4.06
CA HIS A 10 -12.54 1.59 3.59
C HIS A 10 -11.93 0.92 2.36
N GLU A 11 -11.71 -0.41 2.42
CA GLU A 11 -11.01 -1.18 1.39
C GLU A 11 -9.53 -0.79 1.28
N SER A 12 -8.80 -0.88 2.39
CA SER A 12 -7.39 -0.55 2.42
C SER A 12 -6.56 -1.31 1.37
N GLY A 13 -5.45 -0.72 0.95
CA GLY A 13 -4.60 -1.28 -0.10
C GLY A 13 -3.36 -0.44 -0.39
N ALA A 14 -2.55 -0.94 -1.33
CA ALA A 14 -1.35 -0.26 -1.78
C ALA A 14 -1.17 -0.34 -3.29
N ALA A 15 -0.57 0.70 -3.86
CA ALA A 15 -0.16 0.77 -5.25
C ALA A 15 1.32 1.16 -5.34
N LEU A 16 2.07 0.55 -6.25
CA LEU A 16 3.46 0.87 -6.51
C LEU A 16 3.62 1.37 -7.94
N LEU A 17 4.21 2.54 -8.07
CA LEU A 17 4.57 3.14 -9.35
C LEU A 17 6.07 3.00 -9.57
N ARG A 18 6.45 2.78 -10.83
CA ARG A 18 7.83 2.92 -11.31
C ARG A 18 7.82 3.83 -12.53
N ASP A 19 8.57 4.91 -12.48
CA ASP A 19 8.75 5.86 -13.60
C ASP A 19 7.40 6.29 -14.22
N ASN A 20 6.50 6.76 -13.35
CA ASN A 20 5.11 7.20 -13.65
C ASN A 20 4.17 6.11 -14.21
N ARG A 21 4.51 4.84 -14.06
CA ARG A 21 3.63 3.71 -14.43
C ARG A 21 3.26 2.90 -13.20
N ILE A 22 1.98 2.60 -13.03
CA ILE A 22 1.52 1.65 -12.01
C ILE A 22 2.03 0.26 -12.42
N ILE A 23 2.89 -0.33 -11.59
CA ILE A 23 3.42 -1.68 -11.82
C ILE A 23 2.76 -2.71 -10.91
N TYR A 24 2.13 -2.26 -9.81
CA TYR A 24 1.42 -3.11 -8.88
C TYR A 24 0.30 -2.34 -8.19
N ALA A 25 -0.84 -3.00 -7.95
CA ALA A 25 -1.90 -2.50 -7.09
C ALA A 25 -2.67 -3.69 -6.51
N ALA A 26 -2.87 -3.70 -5.20
CA ALA A 26 -3.65 -4.73 -4.53
C ALA A 26 -4.42 -4.15 -3.34
N SER A 27 -5.59 -4.72 -3.09
CA SER A 27 -6.38 -4.45 -1.88
C SER A 27 -6.06 -5.49 -0.81
N GLU A 28 -6.08 -5.05 0.45
CA GLU A 28 -5.71 -5.83 1.62
C GLU A 28 -6.63 -7.04 1.83
N GLU A 29 -7.90 -6.94 1.44
CA GLU A 29 -8.88 -8.05 1.52
C GLU A 29 -8.47 -9.29 0.71
N ARG A 30 -7.60 -9.13 -0.29
CA ARG A 30 -7.07 -10.25 -1.08
C ARG A 30 -6.15 -11.12 -0.24
N PHE A 31 -5.49 -10.55 0.75
CA PHE A 31 -4.56 -11.22 1.65
C PHE A 31 -5.25 -11.65 2.95
N THR A 32 -6.03 -10.77 3.57
CA THR A 32 -6.70 -11.06 4.85
C THR A 32 -7.93 -11.94 4.70
N ARG A 33 -8.49 -12.00 3.48
CA ARG A 33 -9.76 -12.66 3.16
C ARG A 33 -10.96 -12.10 3.94
N ARG A 34 -10.81 -10.94 4.56
CA ARG A 34 -11.90 -10.18 5.17
C ARG A 34 -12.34 -9.10 4.18
N LYS A 35 -13.60 -9.19 3.77
CA LYS A 35 -14.18 -8.24 2.82
C LYS A 35 -14.13 -6.82 3.40
N THR A 36 -13.85 -5.83 2.55
CA THR A 36 -13.79 -4.41 2.96
C THR A 36 -12.85 -4.19 4.14
N GLU A 37 -11.64 -4.73 4.02
CA GLU A 37 -10.60 -4.57 5.04
C GLU A 37 -10.39 -3.10 5.39
N LEU A 38 -10.34 -2.81 6.70
CA LEU A 38 -10.24 -1.47 7.27
C LEU A 38 -8.92 -1.25 8.02
N GLN A 39 -8.10 -2.29 8.16
CA GLN A 39 -6.79 -2.19 8.79
C GLN A 39 -5.75 -1.60 7.85
N PHE A 40 -4.64 -1.13 8.41
CA PHE A 40 -3.49 -0.66 7.64
C PHE A 40 -3.02 -1.74 6.64
N PRO A 41 -2.72 -1.41 5.37
CA PRO A 41 -2.53 -2.39 4.30
C PRO A 41 -1.13 -3.03 4.28
N VAL A 42 -0.75 -3.67 5.39
CA VAL A 42 0.58 -4.26 5.59
C VAL A 42 0.89 -5.32 4.53
N ASN A 43 -0.07 -6.18 4.19
CA ASN A 43 0.16 -7.26 3.25
C ASN A 43 0.24 -6.75 1.81
N SER A 44 -0.57 -5.75 1.46
CA SER A 44 -0.54 -5.10 0.15
C SER A 44 0.79 -4.40 -0.11
N ILE A 45 1.30 -3.67 0.88
CA ILE A 45 2.63 -3.03 0.81
C ILE A 45 3.72 -4.09 0.61
N LYS A 46 3.75 -5.13 1.45
CA LYS A 46 4.74 -6.22 1.33
C LYS A 46 4.68 -6.90 -0.03
N ALA A 47 3.47 -7.19 -0.52
CA ALA A 47 3.28 -7.84 -1.80
C ALA A 47 3.76 -6.97 -2.97
N ALA A 48 3.55 -5.65 -2.91
CA ALA A 48 4.04 -4.71 -3.91
C ALA A 48 5.58 -4.66 -3.98
N LEU A 49 6.24 -4.57 -2.82
CA LEU A 49 7.71 -4.57 -2.73
C LEU A 49 8.30 -5.91 -3.21
N ASN A 50 7.69 -7.03 -2.80
CA ASN A 50 8.08 -8.37 -3.24
C ASN A 50 7.92 -8.55 -4.75
N TYR A 51 6.83 -8.03 -5.34
CA TYR A 51 6.59 -8.09 -6.78
C TYR A 51 7.68 -7.34 -7.57
N ALA A 52 8.04 -6.14 -7.11
CA ALA A 52 9.11 -5.33 -7.73
C ALA A 52 10.53 -5.80 -7.37
N LYS A 53 10.67 -6.69 -6.39
CA LYS A 53 11.95 -7.18 -5.82
C LYS A 53 12.83 -6.04 -5.30
N ILE A 54 12.20 -5.08 -4.62
CA ILE A 54 12.88 -3.93 -4.00
C ILE A 54 12.72 -3.96 -2.50
N LYS A 55 13.66 -3.35 -1.79
CA LYS A 55 13.60 -3.12 -0.36
C LYS A 55 12.87 -1.79 -0.04
N PRO A 56 12.40 -1.60 1.20
CA PRO A 56 11.74 -0.35 1.59
C PRO A 56 12.60 0.91 1.40
N ASP A 57 13.92 0.82 1.56
CA ASP A 57 14.87 1.92 1.37
C ASP A 57 15.07 2.33 -0.10
N GLU A 58 14.55 1.54 -1.05
CA GLU A 58 14.56 1.86 -2.48
C GLU A 58 13.27 2.59 -2.93
N VAL A 59 12.33 2.84 -2.02
CA VAL A 59 11.13 3.64 -2.28
C VAL A 59 11.46 5.11 -2.11
N ASP A 60 11.40 5.89 -3.19
CA ASP A 60 11.76 7.32 -3.17
C ASP A 60 10.71 8.18 -2.44
N SER A 61 9.43 7.78 -2.50
CA SER A 61 8.34 8.53 -1.88
C SER A 61 7.20 7.61 -1.44
N VAL A 62 6.63 7.90 -0.27
CA VAL A 62 5.39 7.28 0.22
C VAL A 62 4.30 8.34 0.25
N THR A 63 3.18 8.07 -0.40
CA THR A 63 2.02 8.97 -0.48
C THR A 63 0.81 8.31 0.14
N PHE A 64 0.08 9.04 0.96
CA PHE A 64 -1.14 8.59 1.62
C PHE A 64 -2.17 9.73 1.58
N THR A 65 -3.45 9.39 1.51
CA THR A 65 -4.54 10.37 1.39
C THR A 65 -5.11 10.81 2.73
N THR A 66 -4.80 10.06 3.80
CA THR A 66 -5.34 10.31 5.14
C THR A 66 -4.59 11.44 5.83
N THR A 67 -5.33 12.46 6.28
CA THR A 67 -4.78 13.59 7.04
C THR A 67 -4.91 13.40 8.55
N GLU A 68 -5.65 12.39 9.01
CA GLU A 68 -5.86 12.06 10.41
C GLU A 68 -5.23 10.70 10.76
N PHE A 69 -4.05 10.73 11.38
CA PHE A 69 -3.30 9.52 11.79
C PHE A 69 -4.01 8.64 12.85
N ILE A 70 -5.10 9.14 13.45
CA ILE A 70 -5.75 8.54 14.62
C ILE A 70 -6.50 7.25 14.26
N LYS A 71 -6.88 7.03 13.00
CA LYS A 71 -7.60 5.81 12.57
C LYS A 71 -6.70 4.66 12.13
N THR A 72 -5.40 4.91 12.03
CA THR A 72 -4.43 3.99 11.40
C THR A 72 -3.61 3.18 12.42
N LEU A 73 -3.66 3.57 13.70
CA LEU A 73 -2.88 2.98 14.79
C LEU A 73 -3.80 2.23 15.76
N ASP A 74 -4.40 1.13 15.31
CA ASP A 74 -4.96 0.07 16.16
C ASP A 74 -4.38 -1.28 15.72
#